data_AF-A0A3D2RUX4-F1
#
_entry.id   AF-A0A3D2RUX4-F1
#
_cell.length_a   1.000
_cell.length_b   1.000
_cell.length_c   1.000
_cell.angle_alpha   90.00
_cell.angle_beta   90.00
_cell.angle_gamma   90.00
#
_symmetry.space_group_name_H-M   'P 1'
#
loop_
_entity.id
_entity.type
_entity.pdbx_description
1 polymer ?
#
loop_
_entity_poly.entity_id
_entity_poly.type
_entity_poly.pdbx_seq_one_letter_code
_entity_poly.pdbx_strand_id
1 'polypeptide(L)'
;MAEEIIKIANCSGYYGDKLSAAKEMVEGGPIDVLTGDYLAELTMAILYSQKLQRGEDKGYVGTFLKQLKEVAKMCKDQNIKIISNAGGLNPKSMAKEVDIILAELAVDAT
;
A
#
# COMPACT_ATOMS: atom_id res chain seq x y z
N MET A 1 5.97 20.78 26.39
CA MET A 1 5.22 20.38 25.19
C MET A 1 6.03 19.26 24.58
N ALA A 2 5.48 18.05 24.46
CA ALA A 2 6.20 17.01 23.75
C ALA A 2 6.33 17.47 22.30
N GLU A 3 7.55 17.46 21.75
CA GLU A 3 7.73 17.65 20.30
C GLU A 3 6.86 16.61 19.58
N GLU A 4 6.03 17.06 18.63
CA GLU A 4 5.22 16.20 17.77
C GLU A 4 6.16 15.43 16.81
N ILE A 5 6.85 14.42 17.33
CA ILE A 5 7.67 13.50 16.54
C ILE A 5 6.73 12.57 15.79
N ILE A 6 6.80 12.59 14.45
CA ILE A 6 6.09 11.65 13.59
C ILE A 6 7.07 10.54 13.17
N LYS A 7 6.72 9.29 13.46
CA LYS A 7 7.48 8.10 13.08
C LYS A 7 6.93 7.52 11.79
N ILE A 8 7.72 7.63 10.72
CA ILE A 8 7.36 7.16 9.38
C ILE A 8 8.15 5.88 9.09
N ALA A 9 7.45 4.77 8.90
CA ALA A 9 8.02 3.53 8.40
C ALA A 9 7.79 3.39 6.90
N ASN A 10 8.64 2.61 6.24
CA ASN A 10 8.49 2.25 4.85
C ASN A 10 8.57 0.73 4.69
N CYS A 11 7.68 0.14 3.89
CA CYS A 11 7.60 -1.31 3.68
C CYS A 11 7.93 -1.76 2.26
N SER A 12 8.39 -0.87 1.38
CA SER A 12 8.77 -1.24 0.01
C SER A 12 9.65 -0.18 -0.67
N GLY A 13 10.56 -0.64 -1.54
CA GLY A 13 11.27 0.21 -2.50
C GLY A 13 10.93 -0.03 -3.97
N TYR A 14 10.22 -1.13 -4.31
CA TYR A 14 9.86 -1.48 -5.69
C TYR A 14 8.76 -2.56 -5.75
N TYR A 15 8.23 -2.85 -6.95
CA TYR A 15 7.29 -3.96 -7.14
C TYR A 15 8.03 -5.29 -7.13
N GLY A 16 7.81 -6.07 -6.05
CA GLY A 16 8.41 -7.38 -5.86
C GLY A 16 9.20 -7.49 -4.55
N ASP A 17 9.24 -6.40 -3.78
CA ASP A 17 9.86 -6.36 -2.46
C ASP A 17 9.20 -7.30 -1.44
N LYS A 18 9.78 -7.38 -0.24
CA LYS A 18 9.38 -8.28 0.84
C LYS A 18 7.91 -8.07 1.24
N LEU A 19 7.07 -9.06 0.92
CA LEU A 19 5.64 -8.97 1.16
C LEU A 19 5.30 -8.75 2.65
N SER A 20 5.98 -9.45 3.56
CA SER A 20 5.72 -9.38 5.01
C SER A 20 6.18 -8.07 5.66
N ALA A 21 6.93 -7.20 4.96
CA ALA A 21 7.47 -5.97 5.53
C ALA A 21 6.38 -5.06 6.09
N ALA A 22 5.21 -4.96 5.44
CA ALA A 22 4.11 -4.14 5.92
C ALA A 22 3.65 -4.59 7.32
N LYS A 23 3.44 -5.89 7.51
CA LYS A 23 3.06 -6.46 8.79
C LYS A 23 4.15 -6.30 9.84
N GLU A 24 5.40 -6.58 9.47
CA GLU A 24 6.56 -6.44 10.38
C GLU A 24 6.71 -5.00 10.90
N MET A 25 6.49 -3.98 10.05
CA MET A 25 6.57 -2.56 10.47
C MET A 25 5.43 -2.17 11.41
N VAL A 26 4.21 -2.67 11.17
CA VAL A 26 3.04 -2.37 12.01
C VAL A 26 3.09 -3.09 13.35
N GLU A 27 3.51 -4.36 13.38
CA GLU A 27 3.63 -5.15 14.61
C GLU A 27 4.88 -4.77 15.43
N GLY A 28 5.97 -4.37 14.76
CA GLY A 28 7.24 -4.02 15.39
C GLY A 28 7.35 -2.59 15.92
N GLY A 29 6.26 -1.83 15.93
CA GLY A 29 6.22 -0.39 16.21
C GLY A 29 6.71 0.07 17.60
N PRO A 30 6.46 1.33 17.99
CA PRO A 30 5.38 2.21 17.49
C PRO A 30 5.75 3.08 16.28
N ILE A 31 4.82 3.22 15.33
CA ILE A 31 4.88 4.10 14.14
C ILE A 31 3.58 4.89 13.98
N ASP A 32 3.61 6.02 13.29
CA ASP A 32 2.43 6.87 13.01
C ASP A 32 1.98 6.76 11.55
N VAL A 33 2.92 6.49 10.65
CA VAL A 33 2.67 6.38 9.21
C VAL A 33 3.39 5.16 8.65
N LEU A 34 2.67 4.31 7.94
CA LEU A 34 3.22 3.27 7.09
C LEU A 34 3.21 3.75 5.64
N THR A 35 4.38 3.86 5.03
CA THR A 35 4.56 4.20 3.62
C THR A 35 4.91 2.97 2.79
N GLY A 36 4.51 2.97 1.53
CA GLY A 36 5.00 2.01 0.53
C GLY A 36 5.39 2.75 -0.75
N ASP A 37 6.67 2.71 -1.11
CA ASP A 37 7.18 3.22 -2.38
C ASP A 37 7.40 2.06 -3.35
N TYR A 38 6.77 2.11 -4.52
CA TYR A 38 6.83 1.04 -5.51
C TYR A 38 7.32 1.50 -6.87
N LEU A 39 7.49 2.81 -7.10
CA LEU A 39 7.70 3.37 -8.44
C LEU A 39 9.19 3.43 -8.85
N ALA A 40 9.78 2.25 -8.99
CA ALA A 40 11.08 2.09 -9.65
C ALA A 40 10.95 2.01 -11.18
N GLU A 41 12.04 2.28 -11.91
CA GLU A 41 12.08 2.20 -13.39
C GLU A 41 11.56 0.85 -13.92
N LEU A 42 12.04 -0.25 -13.34
CA LEU A 42 11.58 -1.60 -13.68
C LEU A 42 10.08 -1.80 -13.36
N THR A 43 9.59 -1.25 -12.23
CA THR A 43 8.16 -1.32 -11.89
C THR A 43 7.32 -0.71 -13.00
N MET A 44 7.71 0.46 -13.52
CA MET A 44 6.93 1.16 -14.55
C MET A 44 6.80 0.32 -15.82
N ALA A 45 7.87 -0.36 -16.25
CA ALA A 45 7.83 -1.27 -17.40
C ALA A 45 6.89 -2.47 -17.14
N ILE A 46 6.92 -3.05 -15.94
CA ILE A 46 6.02 -4.14 -15.53
C ILE A 46 4.56 -3.68 -15.58
N LEU A 47 4.24 -2.53 -14.99
CA LEU A 47 2.87 -2.00 -14.95
C LEU A 47 2.35 -1.69 -16.36
N TYR A 48 3.21 -1.16 -17.24
CA TYR A 48 2.87 -0.89 -18.63
C TYR A 48 2.53 -2.20 -19.37
N SER A 49 3.38 -3.22 -19.22
CA SER A 49 3.14 -4.55 -19.80
C SER A 49 1.85 -5.18 -19.27
N GLN A 50 1.56 -5.08 -17.98
CA GLN A 50 0.30 -5.56 -17.40
C GLN A 50 -0.91 -4.89 -18.05
N LYS A 51 -0.86 -3.56 -18.22
CA LYS A 51 -1.96 -2.81 -18.85
C LYS A 51 -2.18 -3.26 -20.30
N LEU A 52 -1.11 -3.40 -21.09
CA LEU A 52 -1.19 -3.86 -22.48
C LEU A 52 -1.71 -5.29 -22.62
N GLN A 53 -1.24 -6.21 -21.77
CA GLN A 53 -1.51 -7.64 -21.94
C GLN A 53 -2.80 -8.10 -21.24
N ARG A 54 -3.19 -7.44 -20.15
CA ARG A 54 -4.28 -7.91 -19.26
C ARG A 54 -5.49 -6.99 -19.25
N GLY A 55 -5.38 -5.77 -19.77
CA GLY A 55 -6.50 -4.84 -19.92
C GLY A 55 -6.26 -3.47 -19.30
N GLU A 56 -7.06 -2.51 -19.78
CA GLU A 56 -7.03 -1.11 -19.35
C GLU A 56 -7.33 -0.90 -17.85
N ASP A 57 -7.97 -1.88 -17.21
CA ASP A 57 -8.25 -1.87 -15.77
C ASP A 57 -7.00 -2.22 -14.93
N LYS A 58 -5.91 -2.70 -15.53
CA LYS A 58 -4.64 -3.00 -14.86
C LYS A 58 -3.65 -1.83 -14.91
N GLY A 59 -2.41 -2.07 -14.48
CA GLY A 59 -1.34 -1.06 -14.42
C GLY A 59 -1.06 -0.51 -13.02
N TYR A 60 -1.35 -1.30 -11.98
CA TYR A 60 -1.08 -0.98 -10.57
C TYR A 60 -0.39 -2.15 -9.86
N VAL A 61 0.20 -1.88 -8.71
CA VAL A 61 1.02 -2.87 -7.97
C VAL A 61 0.12 -3.79 -7.13
N GLY A 62 -0.15 -4.99 -7.64
CA GLY A 62 -1.06 -5.94 -6.98
C GLY A 62 -0.55 -6.48 -5.63
N THR A 63 0.75 -6.44 -5.35
CA THR A 63 1.29 -6.86 -4.03
C THR A 63 0.89 -5.91 -2.91
N PHE A 64 0.72 -4.61 -3.21
CA PHE A 64 0.23 -3.65 -2.23
C PHE A 64 -1.16 -4.03 -1.72
N LEU A 65 -2.07 -4.49 -2.60
CA LEU A 65 -3.41 -4.93 -2.19
C LEU A 65 -3.36 -6.10 -1.19
N LYS A 66 -2.40 -7.03 -1.36
CA LYS A 66 -2.18 -8.14 -0.42
C LYS A 66 -1.69 -7.62 0.93
N GLN A 67 -0.73 -6.68 0.92
CA GLN A 67 -0.20 -6.05 2.14
C GLN A 67 -1.30 -5.27 2.87
N LEU A 68 -2.06 -4.45 2.14
CA LEU A 68 -3.18 -3.69 2.69
C LEU A 68 -4.20 -4.60 3.36
N LYS A 69 -4.60 -5.69 2.70
CA LYS A 69 -5.56 -6.65 3.26
C LYS A 69 -5.07 -7.27 4.57
N GLU A 70 -3.75 -7.44 4.72
CA GLU A 70 -3.14 -7.98 5.94
C GLU A 70 -3.10 -6.95 7.09
N VAL A 71 -2.84 -5.68 6.79
CA VAL A 71 -2.54 -4.67 7.84
C VAL A 71 -3.61 -3.61 8.07
N ALA A 72 -4.59 -3.44 7.18
CA ALA A 72 -5.55 -2.32 7.23
C ALA A 72 -6.31 -2.24 8.55
N LYS A 73 -6.80 -3.38 9.06
CA LYS A 73 -7.54 -3.43 10.33
C LYS A 73 -6.67 -3.01 11.52
N MET A 74 -5.44 -3.54 11.58
CA MET A 74 -4.49 -3.21 12.64
C MET A 74 -4.05 -1.73 12.57
N CYS A 75 -3.82 -1.21 11.37
CA CYS A 75 -3.49 0.20 11.19
C CYS A 75 -4.63 1.10 11.67
N LYS A 76 -5.89 0.76 11.36
CA LYS A 76 -7.05 1.50 11.86
C LYS A 76 -7.13 1.48 13.38
N ASP A 77 -7.01 0.30 13.99
CA ASP A 77 -7.12 0.12 15.43
C ASP A 77 -5.99 0.85 16.19
N GLN A 78 -4.81 1.00 15.57
CA GLN A 78 -3.65 1.73 16.12
C GLN A 78 -3.52 3.18 15.63
N ASN A 79 -4.46 3.69 14.84
CA ASN A 79 -4.43 5.01 14.22
C ASN A 79 -3.17 5.29 13.37
N ILE A 80 -2.67 4.27 12.66
CA ILE A 80 -1.56 4.37 11.73
C ILE A 80 -2.08 4.75 10.35
N LYS A 81 -1.52 5.80 9.74
CA LYS A 81 -1.87 6.23 8.39
C LYS A 81 -1.12 5.42 7.34
N ILE A 82 -1.81 4.97 6.30
CA ILE A 82 -1.18 4.28 5.17
C ILE A 82 -1.06 5.26 3.99
N ILE A 83 0.16 5.42 3.44
CA ILE A 83 0.43 6.25 2.26
C ILE A 83 1.15 5.39 1.22
N SER A 84 0.68 5.39 -0.03
CA SER A 84 1.24 4.53 -1.07
C SER A 84 1.13 5.14 -2.45
N ASN A 85 2.16 4.93 -3.28
CA ASN A 85 2.16 5.26 -4.71
C ASN A 85 1.93 4.02 -5.61
N ALA A 86 1.53 2.89 -5.02
CA ALA A 86 1.27 1.61 -5.69
C ALA A 86 0.26 1.69 -6.85
N GLY A 87 -0.53 2.77 -6.93
CA GLY A 87 -1.47 3.01 -8.02
C GLY A 87 -0.81 3.07 -9.40
N GLY A 88 0.48 3.46 -9.47
CA GLY A 88 1.28 3.41 -10.68
C GLY A 88 0.61 4.07 -11.88
N LEU A 89 0.44 3.30 -12.96
CA LEU A 89 -0.18 3.76 -14.21
C LEU A 89 -1.72 3.82 -14.16
N ASN A 90 -2.34 3.24 -13.13
CA ASN A 90 -3.79 3.22 -12.98
C ASN A 90 -4.25 3.33 -11.51
N PRO A 91 -4.02 4.49 -10.86
CA PRO A 91 -4.43 4.72 -9.49
C PRO A 91 -5.96 4.63 -9.30
N LYS A 92 -6.75 4.95 -10.34
CA LYS A 92 -8.20 4.89 -10.28
C LYS A 92 -8.72 3.46 -10.12
N SER A 93 -8.18 2.51 -10.88
CA SER A 93 -8.54 1.09 -10.70
C SER A 93 -8.05 0.56 -9.36
N MET A 94 -6.83 0.92 -8.93
CA MET A 94 -6.34 0.51 -7.62
C MET A 94 -7.24 1.02 -6.49
N ALA A 95 -7.68 2.29 -6.53
CA ALA A 95 -8.57 2.85 -5.51
C ALA A 95 -9.86 2.02 -5.36
N LYS A 96 -10.45 1.56 -6.48
CA LYS A 96 -11.64 0.68 -6.43
C LYS A 96 -11.36 -0.65 -5.72
N GLU A 97 -10.22 -1.27 -6.00
CA GLU A 97 -9.81 -2.51 -5.33
C GLU A 97 -9.53 -2.30 -3.84
N VAL A 98 -8.96 -1.14 -3.49
CA VAL A 98 -8.79 -0.72 -2.10
C VAL A 98 -10.14 -0.59 -1.40
N ASP A 99 -11.13 0.09 -2.00
CA ASP A 99 -12.47 0.24 -1.44
C ASP A 99 -13.14 -1.11 -1.20
N ILE A 100 -12.99 -2.06 -2.13
CA ILE A 100 -13.50 -3.43 -1.98
C ILE A 100 -12.86 -4.12 -0.76
N ILE A 101 -11.54 -4.06 -0.63
CA ILE A 101 -10.82 -4.68 0.50
C ILE A 101 -11.24 -4.04 1.83
N LEU A 102 -11.36 -2.72 1.88
CA LEU A 102 -11.76 -2.01 3.09
C LEU A 102 -13.20 -2.36 3.50
N ALA A 103 -14.11 -2.48 2.53
CA ALA A 103 -15.48 -2.95 2.76
C ALA A 103 -15.52 -4.39 3.28
N GLU A 104 -14.73 -5.31 2.70
CA GLU A 104 -14.60 -6.69 3.18
C GLU A 104 -14.13 -6.78 4.64
N LEU A 105 -13.26 -5.86 5.04
CA LEU A 105 -12.69 -5.81 6.40
C LEU A 105 -13.53 -4.98 7.39
N ALA A 106 -14.63 -4.37 6.94
CA ALA A 106 -15.41 -3.39 7.70
C ALA A 106 -14.52 -2.27 8.29
N VAL A 107 -13.59 -1.76 7.49
CA VAL A 107 -12.71 -0.63 7.81
C VAL A 107 -13.06 0.54 6.91
N ASP A 108 -13.14 1.74 7.46
CA ASP A 108 -13.36 2.98 6.71
C ASP A 108 -12.03 3.66 6.35
N ALA A 109 -11.98 4.26 5.15
CA ALA A 109 -10.90 5.13 4.71
C ALA A 109 -11.09 6.53 5.31
N THR A 110 -10.43 6.83 6.42
CA THR A 110 -10.39 8.16 7.06
C THR A 110 -8.97 8.56 7.37
#